data_AF-A0A4Q3D6Z8-F1
#
_entry.id   AF-A0A4Q3D6Z8-F1
#
_cell.length_a   1.000
_cell.length_b   1.000
_cell.length_c   1.000
_cell.angle_alpha   90.00
_cell.angle_beta   90.00
_cell.angle_gamma   90.00
#
_symmetry.space_group_name_H-M   'P 1'
#
loop_
_entity.id
_entity.type
_entity.pdbx_description
1 polymer ?
#
loop_
_entity_poly.entity_id
_entity_poly.type
_entity_poly.pdbx_seq_one_letter_code
_entity_poly.pdbx_strand_id
1 'polypeptide(L)'
;VEQKKMMQWSMRITAYAERLLQGLDTIDWPEPLKEMQRNWIGKSVGAMVEFDVEPVVGNFELSQDSPLEPAKIAVFTTRVDTTFGVTFVVLAPEHELVKHLTTPDQQADIDAYIDQAKKKSELDRMADTKTVSGAFTGSYVLNPLDGNKIPVWIADYVLAGYGTGAVMGVPSGDARDHRFATHFNLPIVAILDTQKEVVKEADATKEGHYINSGFINGMTYKEATAAVIAKLEALGAGKAKINYRQRDAVFGRQRYWGEPVPVYFKDGLPQLIDEKELPLVLPEVDKYLPTESGEPPLARAEGWSYKPKSLTLNPSPGERDLSDTTGIASSSSGANSLSSGEGWGEAGYATADPKLW
;
A
#
# COMPACT_ATOMS: atom_id res chain seq x y z
N VAL A 1 -0.84 -5.15 -18.55
CA VAL A 1 -0.04 -4.17 -17.79
C VAL A 1 0.81 -4.99 -16.84
N GLU A 2 2.13 -5.00 -17.01
CA GLU A 2 3.04 -5.68 -16.08
C GLU A 2 3.44 -4.74 -14.95
N GLN A 3 3.48 -5.23 -13.71
CA GLN A 3 3.90 -4.43 -12.56
C GLN A 3 5.42 -4.35 -12.51
N LYS A 4 5.96 -3.12 -12.48
CA LYS A 4 7.39 -2.86 -12.30
C LYS A 4 7.57 -1.93 -11.10
N LYS A 5 8.40 -2.34 -10.13
CA LYS A 5 8.78 -1.47 -9.00
C LYS A 5 9.59 -0.31 -9.56
N MET A 6 9.11 0.91 -9.36
CA MET A 6 9.79 2.12 -9.82
C MET A 6 9.47 3.32 -8.92
N MET A 7 10.46 4.19 -8.76
CA MET A 7 10.29 5.48 -8.10
C MET A 7 9.45 6.40 -8.98
N GLN A 8 8.35 6.95 -8.45
CA GLN A 8 7.50 7.91 -9.14
C GLN A 8 7.04 9.03 -8.21
N TRP A 9 6.80 10.20 -8.79
CA TRP A 9 6.11 11.31 -8.12
C TRP A 9 4.64 10.96 -7.92
N SER A 10 4.14 11.24 -6.72
CA SER A 10 2.74 11.05 -6.36
C SER A 10 2.20 12.31 -5.70
N MET A 11 0.98 12.69 -6.04
CA MET A 11 0.25 13.74 -5.33
C MET A 11 -0.47 13.13 -4.14
N ARG A 12 -0.28 13.74 -2.96
CA ARG A 12 -0.87 13.30 -1.69
C ARG A 12 -2.36 13.64 -1.58
N ILE A 13 -3.18 13.18 -2.52
CA ILE A 13 -4.63 13.42 -2.55
C ILE A 13 -5.35 12.76 -1.37
N THR A 14 -4.78 11.67 -0.81
CA THR A 14 -5.35 10.98 0.34
C THR A 14 -5.44 11.86 1.59
N ALA A 15 -4.58 12.89 1.71
CA ALA A 15 -4.68 13.87 2.79
C ALA A 15 -5.99 14.69 2.75
N TYR A 16 -6.66 14.74 1.59
CA TYR A 16 -7.91 15.44 1.38
C TYR A 16 -9.13 14.50 1.30
N ALA A 17 -8.97 13.19 1.53
CA ALA A 17 -10.02 12.21 1.32
C ALA A 17 -11.32 12.52 2.09
N GLU A 18 -11.21 12.93 3.37
CA GLU A 18 -12.37 13.31 4.18
C GLU A 18 -13.09 14.54 3.61
N ARG A 19 -12.33 15.56 3.22
CA ARG A 19 -12.88 16.79 2.64
C ARG A 19 -13.55 16.52 1.29
N LEU A 20 -12.93 15.67 0.46
CA LEU A 20 -13.51 15.24 -0.81
C LEU A 20 -14.83 14.52 -0.59
N LEU A 21 -14.90 13.64 0.41
CA LEU A 21 -16.10 12.89 0.74
C LEU A 21 -17.23 13.80 1.23
N GLN A 22 -16.94 14.70 2.18
CA GLN A 22 -17.91 15.66 2.71
C GLN A 22 -18.38 16.67 1.65
N GLY A 23 -17.50 17.04 0.71
CA GLY A 23 -17.86 17.93 -0.40
C GLY A 23 -18.98 17.37 -1.30
N LEU A 24 -19.08 16.04 -1.44
CA LEU A 24 -20.11 15.38 -2.24
C LEU A 24 -21.54 15.66 -1.74
N ASP A 25 -21.70 16.01 -0.46
CA ASP A 25 -23.01 16.29 0.12
C ASP A 25 -23.54 17.67 -0.28
N THR A 26 -22.65 18.59 -0.68
CA THR A 26 -22.99 19.98 -1.05
C THR A 26 -23.02 20.24 -2.55
N ILE A 27 -22.44 19.35 -3.36
CA ILE A 27 -22.33 19.55 -4.81
C ILE A 27 -23.62 19.12 -5.53
N ASP A 28 -24.07 19.91 -6.51
CA ASP A 28 -25.23 19.58 -7.34
C ASP A 28 -24.85 18.63 -8.49
N TRP A 29 -24.54 17.39 -8.14
CA TRP A 29 -24.23 16.30 -9.08
C TRP A 29 -25.26 15.17 -8.98
N PRO A 30 -25.47 14.41 -10.08
CA PRO A 30 -26.27 13.19 -10.04
C PRO A 30 -25.79 12.22 -8.94
N GLU A 31 -26.74 11.65 -8.19
CA GLU A 31 -26.44 10.72 -7.10
C GLU A 31 -25.57 9.52 -7.53
N PRO A 32 -25.78 8.90 -8.71
CA PRO A 32 -24.90 7.80 -9.16
C PRO A 32 -23.42 8.20 -9.25
N LEU A 33 -23.12 9.45 -9.65
CA LEU A 33 -21.74 9.94 -9.71
C LEU A 33 -21.16 10.16 -8.30
N LYS A 34 -21.98 10.67 -7.37
CA LYS A 34 -21.59 10.80 -5.96
C LYS A 34 -21.31 9.44 -5.34
N GLU A 35 -22.18 8.46 -5.57
CA GLU A 35 -21.99 7.09 -5.09
C GLU A 35 -20.72 6.45 -5.66
N MET A 36 -20.44 6.63 -6.96
CA MET A 36 -19.18 6.17 -7.57
C MET A 36 -17.96 6.79 -6.87
N GLN A 37 -17.99 8.09 -6.55
CA GLN A 37 -16.91 8.77 -5.83
C GLN A 37 -16.80 8.31 -4.38
N ARG A 38 -17.92 8.17 -3.64
CA ARG A 38 -17.93 7.64 -2.26
C ARG A 38 -17.34 6.24 -2.22
N ASN A 39 -17.72 5.39 -3.17
CA ASN A 39 -17.18 4.04 -3.31
C ASN A 39 -15.68 4.11 -3.62
N TRP A 40 -15.25 4.93 -4.58
CA TRP A 40 -13.84 5.09 -4.96
C TRP A 40 -12.97 5.56 -3.78
N ILE A 41 -13.40 6.61 -3.07
CA ILE A 41 -12.75 7.13 -1.85
C ILE A 41 -12.72 6.03 -0.77
N GLY A 42 -13.86 5.37 -0.55
CA GLY A 42 -14.00 4.17 0.27
C GLY A 42 -13.54 4.39 1.71
N LYS A 43 -14.22 5.27 2.45
CA LYS A 43 -13.95 5.51 3.88
C LYS A 43 -14.35 4.29 4.72
N SER A 44 -13.45 3.85 5.58
CA SER A 44 -13.66 2.77 6.55
C SER A 44 -13.22 3.26 7.93
N VAL A 45 -14.09 3.10 8.93
CA VAL A 45 -13.77 3.37 10.33
C VAL A 45 -13.47 2.05 11.01
N GLY A 46 -12.32 1.96 11.66
CA GLY A 46 -11.85 0.72 12.28
C GLY A 46 -10.76 0.98 13.31
N ALA A 47 -9.90 -0.01 13.50
CA ALA A 47 -8.74 0.08 14.37
C ALA A 47 -7.50 -0.51 13.69
N MET A 48 -6.34 0.02 14.06
CA MET A 48 -5.07 -0.66 13.90
C MET A 48 -4.89 -1.61 15.09
N VAL A 49 -4.50 -2.85 14.83
CA VAL A 49 -4.14 -3.85 15.84
C VAL A 49 -2.72 -4.31 15.54
N GLU A 50 -1.87 -4.35 16.55
CA GLU A 50 -0.49 -4.81 16.45
C GLU A 50 -0.35 -6.17 17.14
N PHE A 51 0.16 -7.14 16.39
CA PHE A 51 0.44 -8.49 16.88
C PHE A 51 1.94 -8.66 17.04
N ASP A 52 2.40 -8.98 18.25
CA ASP A 52 3.81 -9.23 18.51
C ASP A 52 4.22 -10.59 17.91
N VAL A 53 5.31 -10.63 17.16
CA VAL A 53 5.87 -11.88 16.65
C VAL A 53 6.42 -12.69 17.82
N GLU A 54 6.06 -13.98 17.86
CA GLU A 54 6.54 -14.89 18.88
C GLU A 54 8.08 -15.03 18.78
N PRO A 55 8.83 -14.86 19.89
CA PRO A 55 10.27 -15.09 19.89
C PRO A 55 10.59 -16.57 19.58
N VAL A 56 11.26 -16.83 18.45
CA VAL A 56 11.71 -18.19 18.12
C VAL A 56 13.03 -18.47 18.84
N VAL A 57 13.00 -19.41 19.79
CA VAL A 57 14.23 -19.91 20.43
C VAL A 57 15.05 -20.68 19.39
N GLY A 58 16.16 -20.10 18.92
CA GLY A 58 17.15 -20.79 18.08
C GLY A 58 17.44 -20.19 16.70
N ASN A 59 16.66 -19.23 16.21
CA ASN A 59 16.90 -18.58 14.90
C ASN A 59 17.11 -17.07 14.95
N PHE A 60 16.83 -16.44 16.09
CA PHE A 60 17.25 -15.07 16.34
C PHE A 60 18.63 -15.09 17.00
N GLU A 61 19.69 -15.34 16.22
CA GLU A 61 20.93 -14.65 16.55
C GLU A 61 20.61 -13.16 16.37
N LEU A 62 20.32 -12.50 17.50
CA LEU A 62 20.39 -11.07 17.63
C LEU A 62 21.81 -10.67 17.26
N SER A 63 22.08 -10.49 15.96
CA SER A 63 23.28 -9.79 15.55
C SER A 63 23.22 -8.42 16.22
N GLN A 64 24.28 -8.07 16.94
CA GLN A 64 24.35 -6.82 17.72
C GLN A 64 24.17 -5.55 16.86
N ASP A 65 24.14 -5.71 15.52
CA ASP A 65 24.02 -4.65 14.53
C ASP A 65 22.64 -4.56 13.85
N SER A 66 21.63 -5.35 14.26
CA SER A 66 20.27 -5.24 13.74
C SER A 66 19.32 -4.58 14.76
N PRO A 67 19.01 -3.28 14.61
CA PRO A 67 18.05 -2.59 15.46
C PRO A 67 16.63 -2.96 15.00
N LEU A 68 16.20 -4.20 15.28
CA LEU A 68 14.81 -4.57 15.14
C LEU A 68 14.25 -4.74 16.56
N GLU A 69 13.53 -3.71 17.01
CA GLU A 69 12.49 -3.85 18.03
C GLU A 69 11.66 -5.13 17.76
N PRO A 70 11.04 -5.77 18.78
CA PRO A 70 10.27 -6.99 18.57
C PRO A 70 9.35 -6.80 17.35
N ALA A 71 9.56 -7.62 16.33
CA ALA A 71 8.87 -7.45 15.07
C ALA A 71 7.36 -7.50 15.35
N LYS A 72 6.65 -6.44 15.00
CA LYS A 72 5.19 -6.39 15.12
C LYS A 72 4.55 -6.47 13.75
N ILE A 73 3.43 -7.17 13.65
CA ILE A 73 2.58 -7.15 12.47
C ILE A 73 1.39 -6.26 12.77
N ALA A 74 1.32 -5.10 12.12
CA ALA A 74 0.18 -4.21 12.19
C ALA A 74 -0.88 -4.64 11.17
N VAL A 75 -2.15 -4.72 11.58
CA VAL A 75 -3.30 -5.00 10.71
C VAL A 75 -4.37 -3.93 10.90
N PHE A 76 -5.06 -3.58 9.81
CA PHE A 76 -6.24 -2.73 9.88
C PHE A 76 -7.50 -3.57 9.79
N THR A 77 -8.46 -3.34 10.70
CA THR A 77 -9.75 -4.03 10.71
C THR A 77 -10.90 -3.07 11.01
N THR A 78 -12.04 -3.27 10.33
CA THR A 78 -13.33 -2.62 10.66
C THR A 78 -14.15 -3.43 11.65
N ARG A 79 -13.65 -4.62 12.03
CA ARG A 79 -14.24 -5.57 12.97
C ARG A 79 -13.29 -5.84 14.14
N VAL A 80 -12.83 -4.79 14.81
CA VAL A 80 -11.92 -4.93 15.97
C VAL A 80 -12.58 -5.67 17.13
N ASP A 81 -13.91 -5.67 17.19
CA ASP A 81 -14.71 -6.48 18.10
C ASP A 81 -14.42 -7.99 18.00
N THR A 82 -13.91 -8.45 16.85
CA THR A 82 -13.70 -9.88 16.59
C THR A 82 -12.26 -10.34 16.81
N THR A 83 -11.40 -9.52 17.44
CA THR A 83 -9.97 -9.83 17.63
C THR A 83 -9.73 -11.13 18.42
N PHE A 84 -10.61 -11.51 19.35
CA PHE A 84 -10.52 -12.80 20.05
C PHE A 84 -10.77 -14.02 19.14
N GLY A 85 -11.48 -13.84 18.03
CA GLY A 85 -11.75 -14.89 17.05
C GLY A 85 -10.67 -15.05 15.98
N VAL A 86 -9.53 -14.36 16.11
CA VAL A 86 -8.44 -14.43 15.14
C VAL A 86 -7.72 -15.77 15.27
N THR A 87 -7.67 -16.55 14.20
CA THR A 87 -7.05 -17.89 14.19
C THR A 87 -5.86 -18.02 13.23
N PHE A 88 -5.61 -17.01 12.40
CA PHE A 88 -4.39 -16.86 11.60
C PHE A 88 -4.19 -15.38 11.22
N VAL A 89 -2.97 -15.01 10.86
CA VAL A 89 -2.65 -13.70 10.24
C VAL A 89 -2.11 -13.97 8.83
N VAL A 90 -2.51 -13.16 7.87
CA VAL A 90 -2.06 -13.30 6.47
C VAL A 90 -1.36 -12.04 6.00
N LEU A 91 -0.18 -12.22 5.43
CA LEU A 91 0.60 -11.17 4.78
C LEU A 91 0.46 -11.26 3.26
N ALA A 92 0.62 -10.12 2.59
CA ALA A 92 0.88 -10.11 1.16
C ALA A 92 2.21 -10.85 0.86
N PRO A 93 2.32 -11.59 -0.25
CA PRO A 93 3.56 -12.28 -0.63
C PRO A 93 4.76 -11.33 -0.76
N GLU A 94 4.51 -10.07 -1.12
CA GLU A 94 5.53 -9.04 -1.28
C GLU A 94 5.85 -8.27 0.01
N HIS A 95 5.22 -8.62 1.15
CA HIS A 95 5.38 -7.91 2.41
C HIS A 95 6.81 -8.07 2.98
N GLU A 96 7.40 -6.97 3.46
CA GLU A 96 8.82 -6.92 3.87
C GLU A 96 9.15 -7.92 4.98
N LEU A 97 8.22 -8.10 5.94
CA LEU A 97 8.37 -9.06 7.03
C LEU A 97 8.39 -10.53 6.61
N VAL A 98 7.95 -10.90 5.40
CA VAL A 98 7.91 -12.32 4.98
C VAL A 98 9.30 -12.94 5.08
N LYS A 99 10.34 -12.23 4.62
CA LYS A 99 11.73 -12.71 4.68
C LYS A 99 12.23 -12.96 6.11
N HIS A 100 11.69 -12.22 7.07
CA HIS A 100 12.07 -12.31 8.48
C HIS A 100 11.25 -13.33 9.26
N LEU A 101 10.06 -13.66 8.77
CA LEU A 101 9.12 -14.59 9.42
C LEU A 101 9.15 -15.99 8.83
N THR A 102 9.87 -16.20 7.72
CA THR A 102 10.03 -17.51 7.12
C THR A 102 11.08 -18.32 7.87
N THR A 103 10.65 -19.44 8.45
CA THR A 103 11.56 -20.42 9.04
C THR A 103 12.31 -21.21 7.95
N PRO A 104 13.51 -21.74 8.22
CA PRO A 104 14.28 -22.53 7.26
C PRO A 104 13.49 -23.68 6.63
N ASP A 105 12.66 -24.37 7.43
CA ASP A 105 11.85 -25.50 6.97
C ASP A 105 10.76 -25.08 5.96
N GLN A 106 10.32 -23.82 6.02
CA GLN A 106 9.27 -23.27 5.14
C GLN A 106 9.84 -22.48 3.97
N GLN A 107 11.16 -22.30 3.88
CA GLN A 107 11.80 -21.42 2.90
C GLN A 107 11.46 -21.81 1.46
N ALA A 108 11.54 -23.10 1.13
CA ALA A 108 11.27 -23.60 -0.22
C ALA A 108 9.80 -23.35 -0.65
N ASP A 109 8.85 -23.60 0.24
CA ASP A 109 7.42 -23.44 -0.03
C ASP A 109 7.05 -21.95 -0.17
N ILE A 110 7.63 -21.10 0.68
CA ILE A 110 7.44 -19.64 0.60
C ILE A 110 8.01 -19.08 -0.70
N ASP A 111 9.24 -19.44 -1.08
CA ASP A 111 9.85 -18.94 -2.32
C ASP A 111 9.06 -19.39 -3.56
N ALA A 112 8.63 -20.66 -3.59
CA ALA A 112 7.79 -21.19 -4.65
C ALA A 112 6.45 -20.43 -4.76
N TYR A 113 5.83 -20.13 -3.61
CA TYR A 113 4.57 -19.39 -3.57
C TYR A 113 4.75 -17.93 -4.03
N ILE A 114 5.80 -17.25 -3.56
CA ILE A 114 6.12 -15.88 -3.99
C ILE A 114 6.35 -15.81 -5.50
N ASP A 115 7.04 -16.79 -6.09
CA ASP A 115 7.27 -16.82 -7.53
C ASP A 115 6.02 -17.17 -8.34
N GLN A 116 5.06 -17.89 -7.76
CA GLN A 116 3.73 -18.06 -8.35
C GLN A 116 2.92 -16.75 -8.28
N ALA A 117 2.94 -16.08 -7.13
CA ALA A 117 2.22 -14.83 -6.89
C ALA A 117 2.65 -13.71 -7.85
N LYS A 118 3.96 -13.57 -8.09
CA LYS A 118 4.55 -12.59 -9.03
C LYS A 118 4.05 -12.74 -10.47
N LYS A 119 3.57 -13.93 -10.87
CA LYS A 119 3.06 -14.18 -12.23
C LYS A 119 1.63 -13.67 -12.43
N LYS A 120 0.93 -13.32 -11.35
CA LYS A 120 -0.42 -12.77 -11.37
C LYS A 120 -0.38 -11.25 -11.16
N SER A 121 -1.20 -10.51 -11.89
CA SER A 121 -1.39 -9.09 -11.57
C SER A 121 -2.28 -8.93 -10.33
N GLU A 122 -2.23 -7.77 -9.68
CA GLU A 122 -3.16 -7.42 -8.58
C GLU A 122 -4.63 -7.55 -9.03
N LEU A 123 -4.93 -7.20 -10.28
CA LEU A 123 -6.26 -7.36 -10.89
C LEU A 123 -6.67 -8.83 -11.00
N ASP A 124 -5.75 -9.71 -11.42
CA ASP A 124 -6.01 -11.15 -11.50
C ASP A 124 -6.24 -11.75 -10.11
N ARG A 125 -5.45 -11.30 -9.11
CA ARG A 125 -5.59 -11.70 -7.70
C ARG A 125 -6.94 -11.27 -7.10
N MET A 126 -7.44 -10.10 -7.50
CA MET A 126 -8.78 -9.63 -7.10
C MET A 126 -9.91 -10.37 -7.82
N ALA A 127 -9.71 -10.78 -9.07
CA ALA A 127 -10.70 -11.50 -9.86
C ALA A 127 -10.82 -12.99 -9.46
N ASP A 128 -9.71 -13.63 -9.10
CA ASP A 128 -9.61 -15.03 -8.68
C ASP A 128 -10.06 -15.22 -7.22
N THR A 129 -11.33 -14.91 -6.95
CA THR A 129 -11.92 -14.99 -5.61
C THR A 129 -12.25 -16.41 -5.17
N LYS A 130 -12.12 -17.41 -6.04
CA LYS A 130 -12.56 -18.80 -5.79
C LYS A 130 -11.40 -19.74 -5.47
N THR A 131 -10.21 -19.50 -6.02
CA THR A 131 -9.05 -20.34 -5.76
C THR A 131 -8.42 -19.94 -4.44
N VAL A 132 -8.52 -20.82 -3.44
CA VAL A 132 -7.84 -20.63 -2.15
C VAL A 132 -6.42 -21.13 -2.30
N SER A 133 -5.44 -20.28 -1.99
CA SER A 133 -4.02 -20.63 -1.94
C SER A 133 -3.32 -19.81 -0.86
N GLY A 134 -2.18 -20.30 -0.39
CA GLY A 134 -1.37 -19.67 0.65
C GLY A 134 -0.23 -20.59 1.09
N ALA A 135 0.73 -20.04 1.82
CA ALA A 135 1.85 -20.78 2.39
C ALA A 135 2.11 -20.36 3.84
N PHE A 136 2.39 -21.32 4.71
CA PHE A 136 2.67 -21.09 6.13
C PHE A 136 4.12 -20.64 6.30
N THR A 137 4.38 -19.57 7.06
CA THR A 137 5.76 -19.07 7.20
C THR A 137 6.57 -19.86 8.24
N GLY A 138 5.92 -20.66 9.08
CA GLY A 138 6.57 -21.31 10.24
C GLY A 138 6.60 -20.43 11.49
N SER A 139 6.21 -19.16 11.38
CA SER A 139 6.18 -18.22 12.49
C SER A 139 4.77 -18.03 13.04
N TYR A 140 4.73 -17.57 14.28
CA TYR A 140 3.51 -17.25 15.00
C TYR A 140 3.58 -15.82 15.49
N VAL A 141 2.40 -15.21 15.67
CA VAL A 141 2.23 -14.00 16.46
C VAL A 141 1.37 -14.26 17.67
N LEU A 142 1.39 -13.35 18.63
CA LEU A 142 0.55 -13.40 19.80
C LEU A 142 -0.64 -12.45 19.63
N ASN A 143 -1.84 -12.95 19.94
CA ASN A 143 -3.01 -12.10 20.04
C ASN A 143 -2.81 -11.08 21.18
N PRO A 144 -2.93 -9.76 20.93
CA PRO A 144 -2.66 -8.77 21.95
C PRO A 144 -3.67 -8.79 23.12
N LEU A 145 -4.82 -9.43 22.97
CA LEU A 145 -5.89 -9.44 23.98
C LEU A 145 -5.83 -10.65 24.93
N ASP A 146 -5.44 -11.83 24.43
CA ASP A 146 -5.42 -13.08 25.21
C ASP A 146 -4.10 -13.85 25.16
N GLY A 147 -3.13 -13.41 24.34
CA GLY A 147 -1.83 -14.05 24.19
C GLY A 147 -1.84 -15.36 23.39
N ASN A 148 -2.96 -15.73 22.77
CA ASN A 148 -3.04 -16.95 21.96
C ASN A 148 -2.06 -16.88 20.78
N LYS A 149 -1.40 -18.00 20.50
CA LYS A 149 -0.50 -18.15 19.35
C LYS A 149 -1.30 -18.27 18.07
N ILE A 150 -0.97 -17.44 17.10
CA ILE A 150 -1.67 -17.32 15.83
C ILE A 150 -0.66 -17.55 14.70
N PRO A 151 -0.84 -18.58 13.83
CA PRO A 151 0.09 -18.84 12.73
C PRO A 151 0.06 -17.72 11.70
N VAL A 152 1.24 -17.40 11.14
CA VAL A 152 1.40 -16.42 10.06
C VAL A 152 1.48 -17.14 8.71
N TRP A 153 0.67 -16.67 7.77
CA TRP A 153 0.60 -17.17 6.40
C TRP A 153 0.88 -16.05 5.40
N ILE A 154 1.21 -16.42 4.17
CA ILE A 154 1.13 -15.52 3.01
C ILE A 154 0.02 -15.97 2.08
N ALA A 155 -0.70 -15.02 1.47
CA ALA A 155 -1.71 -15.35 0.47
C ALA A 155 -1.94 -14.22 -0.55
N ASP A 156 -2.24 -14.60 -1.78
CA ASP A 156 -2.48 -13.70 -2.92
C ASP A 156 -3.68 -12.76 -2.72
N TYR A 157 -4.66 -13.09 -1.90
CA TYR A 157 -5.81 -12.20 -1.71
C TYR A 157 -5.47 -10.96 -0.83
N VAL A 158 -4.32 -10.95 -0.15
CA VAL A 158 -3.85 -9.83 0.66
C VAL A 158 -2.92 -8.94 -0.18
N LEU A 159 -3.27 -7.67 -0.33
CA LEU A 159 -2.57 -6.74 -1.22
C LEU A 159 -1.63 -5.84 -0.44
N ALA A 160 -0.33 -5.83 -0.78
CA ALA A 160 0.68 -5.02 -0.09
C ALA A 160 0.35 -3.51 -0.10
N GLY A 161 -0.28 -3.02 -1.17
CA GLY A 161 -0.67 -1.62 -1.32
C GLY A 161 -2.02 -1.25 -0.69
N TYR A 162 -2.61 -2.12 0.13
CA TYR A 162 -3.87 -1.85 0.83
C TYR A 162 -3.75 -2.07 2.34
N GLY A 163 -4.15 -1.07 3.13
CA GLY A 163 -4.01 -1.12 4.57
C GLY A 163 -2.54 -1.16 4.98
N THR A 164 -2.14 -2.23 5.68
CA THR A 164 -0.75 -2.50 6.08
C THR A 164 -0.10 -3.60 5.24
N GLY A 165 -0.79 -4.14 4.23
CA GLY A 165 -0.34 -5.36 3.55
C GLY A 165 -0.46 -6.63 4.40
N ALA A 166 -1.20 -6.56 5.51
CA ALA A 166 -1.48 -7.65 6.41
C ALA A 166 -2.95 -7.62 6.88
N VAL A 167 -3.54 -8.79 7.10
CA VAL A 167 -4.91 -8.93 7.63
C VAL A 167 -4.97 -10.00 8.72
N MET A 168 -5.86 -9.82 9.69
CA MET A 168 -6.19 -10.85 10.67
C MET A 168 -7.36 -11.69 10.15
N GLY A 169 -7.24 -13.01 10.20
CA GLY A 169 -8.26 -13.94 9.74
C GLY A 169 -9.23 -14.31 10.85
N VAL A 170 -10.53 -14.05 10.65
CA VAL A 170 -11.61 -14.39 11.60
C VAL A 170 -12.66 -15.26 10.89
N PRO A 171 -12.42 -16.58 10.81
CA PRO A 171 -13.20 -17.48 9.96
C PRO A 171 -14.69 -17.58 10.29
N SER A 172 -15.07 -17.36 11.54
CA SER A 172 -16.48 -17.39 11.93
C SER A 172 -17.26 -16.19 11.39
N GLY A 173 -16.60 -15.06 11.09
CA GLY A 173 -17.24 -13.80 10.72
C GLY A 173 -16.97 -13.32 9.29
N ASP A 174 -16.05 -13.96 8.55
CA ASP A 174 -15.68 -13.58 7.18
C ASP A 174 -15.63 -14.80 6.25
N ALA A 175 -16.37 -14.73 5.14
CA ALA A 175 -16.52 -15.85 4.20
C ALA A 175 -15.25 -16.19 3.40
N ARG A 176 -14.34 -15.23 3.23
CA ARG A 176 -13.03 -15.49 2.60
C ARG A 176 -12.11 -16.17 3.61
N ASP A 177 -12.11 -15.70 4.85
CA ASP A 177 -11.31 -16.29 5.93
C ASP A 177 -11.80 -17.71 6.26
N HIS A 178 -13.11 -17.95 6.21
CA HIS A 178 -13.73 -19.27 6.37
C HIS A 178 -13.26 -20.27 5.32
N ARG A 179 -13.24 -19.87 4.05
CA ARG A 179 -12.73 -20.72 2.95
C ARG A 179 -11.25 -21.00 3.10
N PHE A 180 -10.47 -20.00 3.51
CA PHE A 180 -9.05 -20.17 3.79
C PHE A 180 -8.82 -21.15 4.94
N ALA A 181 -9.52 -20.96 6.07
CA ALA A 181 -9.44 -21.84 7.22
C ALA A 181 -9.87 -23.26 6.90
N THR A 182 -10.95 -23.43 6.14
CA THR A 182 -11.45 -24.75 5.72
C THR A 182 -10.43 -25.46 4.83
N HIS A 183 -9.82 -24.74 3.89
CA HIS A 183 -8.82 -25.31 2.96
C HIS A 183 -7.55 -25.76 3.69
N PHE A 184 -7.06 -24.95 4.64
CA PHE A 184 -5.83 -25.22 5.39
C PHE A 184 -6.06 -25.91 6.75
N ASN A 185 -7.30 -26.32 7.02
CA ASN A 185 -7.72 -26.97 8.28
C ASN A 185 -7.31 -26.16 9.53
N LEU A 186 -7.51 -24.84 9.48
CA LEU A 186 -7.26 -23.92 10.58
C LEU A 186 -8.48 -23.82 11.51
N PRO A 187 -8.29 -23.44 12.79
CA PRO A 187 -9.40 -23.32 13.72
C PRO A 187 -10.46 -22.31 13.26
N ILE A 188 -11.73 -22.66 13.49
CA ILE A 188 -12.88 -21.78 13.26
C ILE A 188 -13.62 -21.64 14.59
N VAL A 189 -13.51 -20.48 15.23
CA VAL A 189 -14.02 -20.23 16.59
C VAL A 189 -15.20 -19.26 16.52
N ALA A 190 -16.36 -19.67 17.05
CA ALA A 190 -17.53 -18.80 17.19
C ALA A 190 -17.25 -17.70 18.22
N ILE A 191 -17.59 -16.46 17.87
CA ILE A 191 -17.39 -15.26 18.69
C ILE A 191 -18.71 -14.63 19.16
N LEU A 192 -19.84 -14.99 18.56
CA LEU A 192 -21.18 -14.56 18.97
C LEU A 192 -22.04 -15.78 19.32
N ASP A 193 -22.94 -15.63 20.28
CA ASP A 193 -23.91 -16.67 20.70
C ASP A 193 -24.88 -17.11 19.59
N THR A 194 -25.07 -16.24 18.58
CA THR A 194 -25.88 -16.49 17.38
C THR A 194 -25.17 -17.40 16.37
N GLN A 195 -23.83 -17.50 16.41
CA GLN A 195 -23.03 -18.27 15.47
C GLN A 195 -23.01 -19.77 15.82
N LYS A 196 -24.06 -20.49 15.43
CA LYS A 196 -24.23 -21.92 15.79
C LYS A 196 -23.58 -22.92 14.83
N GLU A 197 -23.38 -22.54 13.56
CA GLU A 197 -22.91 -23.46 12.51
C GLU A 197 -21.63 -22.97 11.81
N VAL A 198 -20.69 -22.35 12.56
CA VAL A 198 -19.48 -21.74 12.00
C VAL A 198 -18.60 -22.69 11.17
N VAL A 199 -18.72 -24.00 11.37
CA VAL A 199 -18.00 -25.00 10.57
C VAL A 199 -18.55 -25.07 9.14
N LYS A 200 -19.84 -24.82 8.92
CA LYS A 200 -20.46 -24.88 7.59
C LYS A 200 -20.23 -23.61 6.78
N GLU A 201 -20.45 -22.46 7.41
CA GLU A 201 -20.33 -21.15 6.77
C GLU A 201 -19.96 -20.05 7.77
N ALA A 202 -19.39 -18.97 7.25
CA ALA A 202 -19.18 -17.75 8.02
C ALA A 202 -20.52 -17.02 8.25
N ASP A 203 -20.65 -16.42 9.43
CA ASP A 203 -21.75 -15.54 9.76
C ASP A 203 -21.21 -14.16 10.17
N ALA A 204 -21.35 -13.21 9.24
CA ALA A 204 -20.86 -11.84 9.38
C ALA A 204 -21.77 -10.94 10.25
N THR A 205 -22.80 -11.52 10.90
CA THR A 205 -23.71 -10.77 11.75
C THR A 205 -22.98 -9.98 12.85
N LYS A 206 -23.64 -8.90 13.28
CA LYS A 206 -23.25 -8.08 14.43
C LYS A 206 -24.28 -8.17 15.55
N GLU A 207 -25.24 -9.07 15.40
CA GLU A 207 -26.35 -9.30 16.33
C GLU A 207 -26.02 -10.46 17.27
N GLY A 208 -26.45 -10.32 18.52
CA GLY A 208 -26.13 -11.26 19.59
C GLY A 208 -25.16 -10.69 20.61
N HIS A 209 -24.61 -11.56 21.45
CA HIS A 209 -23.64 -11.22 22.49
C HIS A 209 -22.34 -12.00 22.28
N TYR A 210 -21.22 -11.35 22.59
CA TYR A 210 -19.93 -12.02 22.42
C TYR A 210 -19.75 -13.18 23.39
N ILE A 211 -19.16 -14.24 22.88
CA ILE A 211 -18.72 -15.43 23.60
C ILE A 211 -17.27 -15.74 23.21
N ASN A 212 -16.58 -16.56 24.00
CA ASN A 212 -15.18 -16.93 23.75
C ASN A 212 -14.23 -15.73 23.58
N SER A 213 -14.61 -14.56 24.13
CA SER A 213 -13.98 -13.27 23.86
C SER A 213 -13.55 -12.54 25.14
N GLY A 214 -13.12 -13.30 26.15
CA GLY A 214 -12.55 -12.75 27.39
C GLY A 214 -13.44 -11.68 28.05
N PHE A 215 -12.89 -10.47 28.21
CA PHE A 215 -13.54 -9.38 28.95
C PHE A 215 -14.74 -8.75 28.23
N ILE A 216 -14.95 -9.03 26.94
CA ILE A 216 -16.13 -8.54 26.19
C ILE A 216 -17.28 -9.55 26.13
N ASN A 217 -17.14 -10.72 26.78
CA ASN A 217 -18.22 -11.70 26.85
C ASN A 217 -19.51 -11.06 27.40
N GLY A 218 -20.65 -11.31 26.74
CA GLY A 218 -21.95 -10.76 27.10
C GLY A 218 -22.20 -9.33 26.61
N MET A 219 -21.23 -8.66 25.99
CA MET A 219 -21.42 -7.32 25.40
C MET A 219 -22.09 -7.40 24.02
N THR A 220 -22.71 -6.29 23.60
CA THR A 220 -23.17 -6.07 22.22
C THR A 220 -22.04 -5.54 21.33
N TYR A 221 -22.23 -5.55 20.00
CA TYR A 221 -21.25 -5.01 19.04
C TYR A 221 -20.71 -3.61 19.37
N LYS A 222 -21.59 -2.67 19.73
CA LYS A 222 -21.20 -1.27 20.01
C LYS A 222 -20.35 -1.18 21.27
N GLU A 223 -20.73 -1.91 22.32
CA GLU A 223 -20.02 -1.96 23.60
C GLU A 223 -18.66 -2.63 23.43
N ALA A 224 -18.63 -3.80 22.80
CA ALA A 224 -17.42 -4.57 22.54
C ALA A 224 -16.41 -3.80 21.69
N THR A 225 -16.85 -3.16 20.60
CA THR A 225 -15.98 -2.35 19.73
C THR A 225 -15.27 -1.26 20.55
N ALA A 226 -16.02 -0.50 21.35
CA ALA A 226 -15.45 0.56 22.18
C ALA A 226 -14.49 0.00 23.25
N ALA A 227 -14.88 -1.10 23.91
CA ALA A 227 -14.10 -1.72 24.96
C ALA A 227 -12.78 -2.32 24.44
N VAL A 228 -12.80 -2.97 23.27
CA VAL A 228 -11.59 -3.52 22.65
C VAL A 228 -10.64 -2.40 22.20
N ILE A 229 -11.13 -1.34 21.56
CA ILE A 229 -10.28 -0.20 21.17
C ILE A 229 -9.60 0.39 22.40
N ALA A 230 -10.36 0.68 23.46
CA ALA A 230 -9.81 1.23 24.70
C ALA A 230 -8.77 0.29 25.33
N LYS A 231 -9.00 -1.02 25.30
CA LYS A 231 -8.05 -2.01 25.80
C LYS A 231 -6.77 -2.07 24.97
N LEU A 232 -6.88 -2.07 23.64
CA LEU A 232 -5.71 -2.07 22.74
C LEU A 232 -4.87 -0.80 22.91
N GLU A 233 -5.52 0.36 23.05
CA GLU A 233 -4.83 1.63 23.30
C GLU A 233 -4.11 1.62 24.65
N ALA A 234 -4.74 1.11 25.70
CA ALA A 234 -4.12 0.96 27.02
C ALA A 234 -2.93 0.00 27.03
N LEU A 235 -2.93 -1.01 26.15
CA LEU A 235 -1.82 -1.95 25.97
C LEU A 235 -0.73 -1.42 25.03
N GLY A 236 -0.96 -0.30 24.34
CA GLY A 236 -0.07 0.16 23.26
C GLY A 236 0.00 -0.82 22.08
N ALA A 237 -1.03 -1.64 21.90
CA ALA A 237 -1.12 -2.70 20.88
C ALA A 237 -2.14 -2.37 19.78
N GLY A 238 -2.61 -1.14 19.72
CA GLY A 238 -3.56 -0.69 18.71
C GLY A 238 -4.17 0.66 19.01
N LYS A 239 -4.93 1.19 18.05
CA LYS A 239 -5.66 2.46 18.18
C LYS A 239 -6.78 2.58 17.14
N ALA A 240 -7.79 3.39 17.45
CA ALA A 240 -8.79 3.74 16.43
C ALA A 240 -8.13 4.39 15.20
N LYS A 241 -8.56 4.00 14.01
CA LYS A 241 -8.03 4.53 12.75
C LYS A 241 -9.13 4.64 11.70
N ILE A 242 -9.12 5.74 10.96
CA ILE A 242 -9.90 5.88 9.73
C ILE A 242 -8.98 5.52 8.57
N ASN A 243 -9.46 4.67 7.67
CA ASN A 243 -8.77 4.27 6.46
C ASN A 243 -9.58 4.67 5.23
N TYR A 244 -8.89 4.93 4.12
CA TYR A 244 -9.50 5.22 2.83
C TYR A 244 -8.98 4.22 1.80
N ARG A 245 -9.85 3.77 0.89
CA ARG A 245 -9.46 2.88 -0.22
C ARG A 245 -8.66 3.61 -1.29
N GLN A 246 -8.92 4.91 -1.47
CA GLN A 246 -8.18 5.75 -2.40
C GLN A 246 -6.67 5.74 -2.11
N ARG A 247 -5.87 5.60 -3.16
CA ARG A 247 -4.41 5.74 -3.14
C ARG A 247 -3.99 7.14 -3.56
N ASP A 248 -2.76 7.51 -3.25
CA ASP A 248 -2.17 8.74 -3.78
C ASP A 248 -2.11 8.70 -5.30
N ALA A 249 -2.31 9.86 -5.92
CA ALA A 249 -2.41 9.95 -7.37
C ALA A 249 -1.01 9.98 -7.95
N VAL A 250 -0.61 8.88 -8.60
CA VAL A 250 0.65 8.79 -9.30
C VAL A 250 0.67 9.82 -10.43
N PHE A 251 1.69 10.67 -10.42
CA PHE A 251 1.79 11.88 -11.21
C PHE A 251 2.89 11.79 -12.28
N GLY A 252 4.00 11.10 -11.96
CA GLY A 252 5.07 10.85 -12.93
C GLY A 252 4.64 9.89 -14.05
N ARG A 253 5.21 10.04 -15.25
CA ARG A 253 4.92 9.19 -16.43
C ARG A 253 6.19 9.08 -17.29
N GLN A 254 6.38 8.06 -18.12
CA GLN A 254 7.62 7.90 -18.93
C GLN A 254 7.37 8.13 -20.45
N ARG A 255 7.04 9.35 -20.88
CA ARG A 255 6.76 9.74 -22.30
C ARG A 255 7.24 11.14 -22.62
N TYR A 256 7.88 11.42 -23.74
CA TYR A 256 8.38 12.78 -24.01
C TYR A 256 7.37 13.97 -23.85
N TRP A 257 6.10 13.80 -24.24
CA TRP A 257 5.15 14.91 -24.43
C TRP A 257 4.37 15.33 -23.16
N GLY A 258 5.08 15.81 -22.13
CA GLY A 258 4.45 16.34 -20.91
C GLY A 258 5.29 17.40 -20.19
N GLU A 259 4.65 18.20 -19.34
CA GLU A 259 5.30 19.31 -18.63
C GLU A 259 6.38 18.82 -17.65
N PRO A 260 7.61 19.35 -17.68
CA PRO A 260 8.66 19.05 -16.71
C PRO A 260 8.25 19.38 -15.26
N VAL A 261 8.51 18.46 -14.33
CA VAL A 261 8.46 18.63 -12.88
C VAL A 261 9.61 19.57 -12.59
N PRO A 262 9.34 20.71 -11.95
CA PRO A 262 10.35 21.70 -11.63
C PRO A 262 11.21 21.23 -10.44
N VAL A 263 11.86 20.08 -10.59
CA VAL A 263 12.76 19.46 -9.61
C VAL A 263 14.06 19.08 -10.31
N TYR A 264 15.17 19.39 -9.65
CA TYR A 264 16.50 18.88 -9.99
C TYR A 264 17.06 18.11 -8.80
N PHE A 265 18.07 17.27 -9.01
CA PHE A 265 18.74 16.53 -7.94
C PHE A 265 20.08 17.17 -7.59
N LYS A 266 20.37 17.25 -6.30
CA LYS A 266 21.68 17.63 -5.77
C LYS A 266 22.05 16.62 -4.69
N ASP A 267 23.17 15.93 -4.86
CA ASP A 267 23.65 14.89 -3.93
C ASP A 267 22.60 13.79 -3.67
N GLY A 268 21.87 13.38 -4.71
CA GLY A 268 20.78 12.39 -4.61
C GLY A 268 19.49 12.89 -3.98
N LEU A 269 19.42 14.16 -3.54
CA LEU A 269 18.24 14.76 -2.93
C LEU A 269 17.48 15.66 -3.93
N PRO A 270 16.14 15.56 -3.99
CA PRO A 270 15.33 16.42 -4.85
C PRO A 270 15.31 17.85 -4.30
N GLN A 271 15.50 18.82 -5.20
CA GLN A 271 15.44 20.26 -4.95
C GLN A 271 14.47 20.90 -5.94
N LEU A 272 13.70 21.88 -5.48
CA LEU A 272 12.77 22.62 -6.36
C LEU A 272 13.55 23.66 -7.17
N ILE A 273 13.14 23.85 -8.42
CA ILE A 273 13.57 24.99 -9.24
C ILE A 273 12.91 26.26 -8.66
N ASP A 274 13.65 27.37 -8.66
CA ASP A 274 13.14 28.66 -8.20
C ASP A 274 11.99 29.12 -9.12
N GLU A 275 10.91 29.67 -8.55
CA GLU A 275 9.73 30.10 -9.32
C GLU A 275 10.09 31.08 -10.45
N LYS A 276 11.12 31.91 -10.24
CA LYS A 276 11.59 32.88 -11.25
C LYS A 276 12.30 32.24 -12.45
N GLU A 277 12.72 30.98 -12.33
CA GLU A 277 13.39 30.20 -13.37
C GLU A 277 12.39 29.36 -14.18
N LEU A 278 11.10 29.41 -13.85
CA LEU A 278 10.02 28.79 -14.62
C LEU A 278 9.66 29.64 -15.85
N PRO A 279 9.17 29.03 -16.95
CA PRO A 279 8.89 27.61 -17.11
C PRO A 279 10.16 26.78 -17.39
N LEU A 280 10.19 25.57 -16.87
CA LEU A 280 11.18 24.58 -17.30
C LEU A 280 10.81 24.07 -18.69
N VAL A 281 11.58 24.46 -19.70
CA VAL A 281 11.29 24.14 -21.10
C VAL A 281 11.79 22.73 -21.45
N LEU A 282 10.93 21.92 -22.08
CA LEU A 282 11.31 20.59 -22.59
C LEU A 282 12.47 20.70 -23.60
N PRO A 283 13.52 19.87 -23.47
CA PRO A 283 14.58 19.82 -24.47
C PRO A 283 14.13 19.16 -25.76
N GLU A 284 14.61 19.64 -26.91
CA GLU A 284 14.44 18.92 -28.17
C GLU A 284 15.22 17.60 -28.14
N VAL A 285 14.60 16.52 -28.64
CA VAL A 285 15.22 15.19 -28.76
C VAL A 285 15.08 14.67 -30.18
N ASP A 286 16.02 13.82 -30.59
CA ASP A 286 16.07 13.22 -31.92
C ASP A 286 14.96 12.17 -32.16
N LYS A 287 14.54 11.47 -31.09
CA LYS A 287 13.52 10.42 -31.13
C LYS A 287 12.63 10.44 -29.90
N TYR A 288 11.33 10.29 -30.12
CA TYR A 288 10.31 10.34 -29.06
C TYR A 288 9.98 8.98 -28.43
N LEU A 289 10.52 7.89 -28.99
CA LEU A 289 10.37 6.54 -28.45
C LEU A 289 11.44 6.27 -27.37
N PRO A 290 11.16 5.38 -26.40
CA PRO A 290 12.14 4.92 -25.42
C PRO A 290 13.48 4.53 -26.08
N THR A 291 14.56 4.59 -25.31
CA THR A 291 15.86 4.06 -25.75
C THR A 291 15.79 2.56 -25.97
N GLU A 292 16.77 1.99 -26.67
CA GLU A 292 16.85 0.53 -26.86
C GLU A 292 16.99 -0.23 -25.52
N SER A 293 17.50 0.45 -24.47
CA SER A 293 17.55 -0.01 -23.07
C SER A 293 16.25 0.18 -22.29
N GLY A 294 15.22 0.77 -22.90
CA GLY A 294 13.91 1.02 -22.28
C GLY A 294 13.84 2.27 -21.39
N GLU A 295 14.82 3.16 -21.48
CA GLU A 295 14.83 4.44 -20.73
C GLU A 295 13.89 5.46 -21.39
N PRO A 296 13.41 6.44 -20.62
CA PRO A 296 12.50 7.44 -21.16
C PRO A 296 13.13 8.29 -22.27
N PRO A 297 12.35 8.87 -23.19
CA PRO A 297 12.88 9.66 -24.31
C PRO A 297 13.75 10.84 -23.89
N LEU A 298 13.50 11.44 -22.72
CA LEU A 298 14.32 12.53 -22.18
C LEU A 298 15.76 12.10 -21.83
N ALA A 299 16.02 10.79 -21.67
CA ALA A 299 17.38 10.28 -21.53
C ALA A 299 18.24 10.51 -22.78
N ARG A 300 17.63 10.83 -23.93
CA ARG A 300 18.32 11.17 -25.18
C ARG A 300 18.79 12.63 -25.24
N ALA A 301 18.37 13.48 -24.30
CA ALA A 301 18.72 14.90 -24.27
C ALA A 301 20.13 15.12 -23.70
N GLU A 302 21.16 14.80 -24.49
CA GLU A 302 22.56 14.98 -24.09
C GLU A 302 22.90 16.46 -23.80
N GLY A 303 23.49 16.72 -22.63
CA GLY A 303 23.96 18.06 -22.25
C GLY A 303 22.87 19.07 -21.92
N TRP A 304 21.63 18.63 -21.70
CA TRP A 304 20.56 19.48 -21.23
C TRP A 304 20.71 19.78 -19.73
N SER A 305 20.60 21.06 -19.37
CA SER A 305 20.60 21.55 -17.98
C SER A 305 19.34 22.36 -17.74
N TYR A 306 18.76 22.27 -16.54
CA TYR A 306 17.62 23.11 -16.16
C TYR A 306 18.00 24.58 -15.98
N LYS A 307 19.29 24.87 -15.76
CA LYS A 307 19.77 26.25 -15.70
C LYS A 307 19.85 26.79 -17.13
N PRO A 308 19.21 27.93 -17.45
CA PRO A 308 19.43 28.55 -18.74
C PRO A 308 20.92 28.81 -18.88
N LYS A 309 21.53 28.35 -19.99
CA LYS A 309 22.87 28.82 -20.37
C LYS A 309 22.79 30.34 -20.36
N SER A 310 23.44 30.98 -19.39
CA SER A 310 23.72 32.40 -19.53
C SER A 310 24.43 32.55 -20.87
N LEU A 311 23.86 33.37 -21.75
CA LEU A 311 24.57 33.88 -22.91
C LEU A 311 25.69 34.81 -22.40
N THR A 312 26.67 34.22 -21.73
CA THR A 312 27.94 34.84 -21.39
C THR A 312 28.96 34.24 -22.34
N LEU A 313 29.41 35.09 -23.25
CA LEU A 313 30.49 34.87 -24.20
C LEU A 313 31.63 34.05 -23.57
N ASN A 314 31.93 32.91 -24.21
CA ASN A 314 33.15 32.10 -24.14
C ASN A 314 33.88 32.03 -22.78
N PRO A 315 33.81 30.90 -22.05
CA PRO A 315 34.86 30.53 -21.14
C PRO A 315 36.01 29.83 -21.89
N SER A 316 37.24 30.17 -21.49
CA SER A 316 38.50 29.61 -22.00
C SER A 316 38.60 28.09 -21.81
N PRO A 317 39.41 27.38 -22.63
CA PRO A 317 39.53 25.92 -22.53
C PRO A 317 40.27 25.53 -21.24
N GLY A 318 39.57 25.02 -20.23
CA GLY A 318 40.22 24.57 -18.99
C GLY A 318 39.33 23.99 -17.89
N GLU A 319 38.08 24.42 -17.76
CA GLU A 319 37.20 23.95 -16.67
C GLU A 319 36.26 22.85 -17.17
N ARG A 320 36.70 21.60 -17.03
CA ARG A 320 35.81 20.44 -17.08
C ARG A 320 35.42 20.09 -15.65
N ASP A 321 34.28 20.60 -15.21
CA ASP A 321 33.67 20.18 -13.95
C ASP A 321 32.92 18.86 -14.18
N LEU A 322 33.48 17.78 -13.65
CA LEU A 322 32.91 16.44 -13.65
C LEU A 322 32.10 16.25 -12.36
N SER A 323 30.86 16.76 -12.29
CA SER A 323 29.93 16.35 -11.21
C SER A 323 28.43 16.59 -11.44
N ASP A 324 27.98 17.19 -12.55
CA ASP A 324 26.54 17.48 -12.73
C ASP A 324 25.81 16.37 -13.51
N THR A 325 25.47 15.25 -12.85
CA THR A 325 24.41 14.35 -13.35
C THR A 325 23.04 14.94 -13.01
N THR A 326 22.48 15.74 -13.93
CA THR A 326 21.16 16.36 -13.78
C THR A 326 20.05 15.44 -14.30
N GLY A 327 19.35 14.75 -13.40
CA GLY A 327 18.06 14.09 -13.68
C GLY A 327 16.89 15.03 -13.34
N ILE A 328 15.87 15.10 -14.21
CA ILE A 328 14.69 15.98 -14.03
C ILE A 328 13.41 15.19 -14.33
N ALA A 329 12.36 15.39 -13.55
CA ALA A 329 11.09 14.66 -13.69
C ALA A 329 10.03 15.47 -14.49
N SER A 330 8.83 14.92 -14.78
CA SER A 330 7.67 15.58 -15.47
C SER A 330 6.28 15.17 -14.89
N SER A 331 5.25 16.01 -15.10
CA SER A 331 4.12 16.36 -14.20
C SER A 331 2.90 16.95 -14.96
N SER A 332 1.65 16.77 -14.50
CA SER A 332 0.50 17.63 -14.93
C SER A 332 -0.72 17.59 -13.99
N SER A 333 -1.19 18.75 -13.50
CA SER A 333 -2.57 18.94 -13.03
C SER A 333 -2.95 20.43 -12.97
N GLY A 334 -3.91 20.87 -13.79
CA GLY A 334 -4.47 22.23 -13.70
C GLY A 334 -5.05 22.77 -15.01
N ALA A 335 -6.21 22.29 -15.46
CA ALA A 335 -6.86 22.78 -16.69
C ALA A 335 -8.28 23.34 -16.47
N ASN A 336 -8.59 23.87 -15.28
CA ASN A 336 -9.92 24.44 -15.00
C ASN A 336 -9.94 25.96 -14.77
N SER A 337 -8.81 26.66 -14.78
CA SER A 337 -8.80 28.14 -14.72
C SER A 337 -8.52 28.82 -16.07
N LEU A 338 -8.22 28.05 -17.12
CA LEU A 338 -7.89 28.56 -18.45
C LEU A 338 -8.59 27.72 -19.51
N SER A 339 -9.88 27.99 -19.76
CA SER A 339 -10.56 27.43 -20.95
C SER A 339 -11.24 28.54 -21.76
N SER A 340 -10.56 28.99 -22.81
CA SER A 340 -11.20 29.14 -24.10
C SER A 340 -10.82 27.91 -24.91
N GLY A 341 -11.85 27.17 -25.34
CA GLY A 341 -11.78 25.75 -25.62
C GLY A 341 -10.87 25.34 -26.76
N GLU A 342 -10.45 24.08 -26.68
CA GLU A 342 -10.30 23.15 -27.80
C GLU A 342 -10.11 21.72 -27.25
N GLY A 343 -10.36 20.73 -28.11
CA GLY A 343 -10.81 19.38 -27.76
C GLY A 343 -9.86 18.51 -26.93
N TRP A 344 -10.48 17.54 -26.25
CA TRP A 344 -9.82 16.44 -25.54
C TRP A 344 -9.14 15.49 -26.53
N GLY A 345 -7.82 15.59 -26.66
CA GLY A 345 -6.96 14.59 -27.30
C GLY A 345 -6.01 13.98 -26.26
N GLU A 346 -5.80 12.67 -26.32
CA GLU A 346 -4.87 11.95 -25.42
C GLU A 346 -3.43 12.48 -25.57
N ALA A 347 -3.00 13.34 -24.65
CA ALA A 347 -1.62 13.82 -24.53
C ALA A 347 -0.87 13.00 -23.45
N GLY A 348 0.32 12.47 -23.77
CA GLY A 348 1.08 11.53 -22.93
C GLY A 348 2.42 12.08 -22.41
N TYR A 349 2.67 11.91 -21.10
CA TYR A 349 3.60 12.70 -20.24
C TYR A 349 4.97 12.08 -19.85
N ALA A 350 6.00 12.87 -19.45
CA ALA A 350 7.46 12.50 -19.34
C ALA A 350 8.06 12.29 -17.95
N THR A 351 9.20 11.61 -17.87
CA THR A 351 10.12 11.57 -16.71
C THR A 351 11.49 11.20 -17.26
N ALA A 352 12.58 11.72 -16.71
CA ALA A 352 13.92 11.25 -17.02
C ALA A 352 14.30 9.99 -16.21
N ASP A 353 15.41 9.39 -16.63
CA ASP A 353 15.93 8.06 -16.31
C ASP A 353 16.21 7.78 -14.82
N PRO A 354 15.83 6.61 -14.32
CA PRO A 354 16.31 6.07 -13.07
C PRO A 354 17.78 5.65 -12.92
N LYS A 355 18.64 5.81 -13.91
CA LYS A 355 20.08 5.54 -13.75
C LYS A 355 20.91 6.80 -13.49
N LEU A 356 20.25 7.96 -13.39
CA LEU A 356 20.83 9.21 -12.89
C LEU A 356 20.60 9.40 -11.37
N TRP A 357 20.09 8.37 -10.67
CA TRP A 357 19.87 8.36 -9.22
C TRP A 357 21.11 7.96 -8.43
#